data_AF-A0A521W4A7-F1
#
_entry.id   AF-A0A521W4A7-F1
#
_cell.length_a   1.000
_cell.length_b   1.000
_cell.length_c   1.000
_cell.angle_alpha   90.00
_cell.angle_beta   90.00
_cell.angle_gamma   90.00
#
_symmetry.space_group_name_H-M   'P 1'
#
loop_
_entity.id
_entity.type
_entity.pdbx_description
1 polymer ?
#
loop_
_entity_poly.entity_id
_entity_poly.type
_entity_poly.pdbx_seq_one_letter_code
_entity_poly.pdbx_strand_id
1 'polypeptide(L)'
;MTTAIGITDPEIPDLHRAMVAGRALDRGLDELSARWSKHWFTAVGEDGVIVGASYGLRAGDVVAPHWRGGLIAAMVRGAPIDELIAACLGTAASYNRGRFRGDWSAPFEYGLLGAYSGNLGPDVAYGTGAAWAMQMQERDNVAVVILGDGTAHRGEVHESMNFAGLRRLPVVFVVQNNQFTICTPLQKQTACRTFADRGIGYGMPGIRVDGNDVLLVRGVMREAVARARAGDGPTLIDAVTYRAQGGYGKLPRREQPADEIAEWLQKDPLDRLEKAMLAASIATADELAEVHRRAAGEISAAIERAEKVGPAPLSDLDPALVFAPAR
;
A
#
# COMPACT_ATOMS: atom_id res chain seq x y z
N MET A 1 -14.63 -16.30 -12.39
CA MET A 1 -13.73 -15.64 -13.35
C MET A 1 -13.54 -14.25 -12.83
N THR A 2 -12.35 -13.92 -12.38
CA THR A 2 -12.02 -12.55 -11.97
C THR A 2 -11.50 -11.83 -13.20
N THR A 3 -12.09 -10.70 -13.52
CA THR A 3 -11.89 -10.06 -14.82
C THR A 3 -10.89 -8.93 -14.64
N ALA A 4 -9.71 -9.06 -15.27
CA ALA A 4 -8.83 -7.92 -15.43
C ALA A 4 -9.59 -6.78 -16.10
N ILE A 5 -9.29 -5.54 -15.72
CA ILE A 5 -9.81 -4.41 -16.50
C ILE A 5 -9.15 -4.46 -17.88
N GLY A 6 -9.94 -4.25 -18.93
CA GLY A 6 -9.43 -4.33 -20.30
C GLY A 6 -8.39 -3.25 -20.57
N ILE A 7 -7.43 -3.52 -21.45
CA ILE A 7 -6.40 -2.52 -21.82
C ILE A 7 -7.00 -1.24 -22.43
N THR A 8 -8.27 -1.24 -22.84
CA THR A 8 -9.00 -0.06 -23.31
C THR A 8 -9.77 0.68 -22.21
N ASP A 9 -9.65 0.27 -20.95
CA ASP A 9 -10.31 0.91 -19.82
C ASP A 9 -9.80 2.35 -19.65
N PRO A 10 -10.69 3.35 -19.49
CA PRO A 10 -10.30 4.74 -19.41
C PRO A 10 -9.49 5.09 -18.14
N GLU A 11 -9.48 4.23 -17.11
CA GLU A 11 -8.66 4.45 -15.91
C GLU A 11 -7.15 4.23 -16.16
N ILE A 12 -6.74 3.61 -17.28
CA ILE A 12 -5.35 3.18 -17.50
C ILE A 12 -4.33 4.32 -17.44
N PRO A 13 -4.53 5.47 -18.12
CA PRO A 13 -3.60 6.58 -18.02
C PRO A 13 -3.46 7.12 -16.59
N ASP A 14 -4.54 7.11 -15.79
CA ASP A 14 -4.48 7.56 -14.39
C ASP A 14 -3.80 6.54 -13.48
N LEU A 15 -4.05 5.24 -13.69
CA LEU A 15 -3.34 4.16 -13.00
C LEU A 15 -1.83 4.22 -13.29
N HIS A 16 -1.45 4.43 -14.55
CA HIS A 16 -0.05 4.63 -14.94
C HIS A 16 0.57 5.82 -14.22
N ARG A 17 -0.08 7.00 -14.26
CA ARG A 17 0.38 8.19 -13.54
C ARG A 17 0.56 7.93 -12.05
N ALA A 18 -0.39 7.24 -11.42
CA ALA A 18 -0.34 6.91 -10.00
C ALA A 18 0.84 5.96 -9.67
N MET A 19 1.11 4.95 -10.52
CA MET A 19 2.26 4.07 -10.35
C MET A 19 3.59 4.80 -10.55
N VAL A 20 3.72 5.63 -11.59
CA VAL A 20 4.93 6.43 -11.84
C VAL A 20 5.20 7.37 -10.67
N ALA A 21 4.19 8.10 -10.21
CA ALA A 21 4.31 9.00 -9.05
C ALA A 21 4.67 8.23 -7.78
N GLY A 22 4.05 7.06 -7.53
CA GLY A 22 4.33 6.23 -6.36
C GLY A 22 5.75 5.68 -6.36
N ARG A 23 6.23 5.22 -7.53
CA ARG A 23 7.60 4.76 -7.73
C ARG A 23 8.61 5.90 -7.57
N ALA A 24 8.30 7.09 -8.07
CA ALA A 24 9.14 8.27 -7.91
C ALA A 24 9.24 8.69 -6.45
N LEU A 25 8.11 8.71 -5.73
CA LEU A 25 8.04 8.99 -4.29
C LEU A 25 8.90 7.99 -3.50
N ASP A 26 8.72 6.69 -3.74
CA ASP A 26 9.46 5.64 -3.03
C ASP A 26 10.97 5.74 -3.25
N ARG A 27 11.41 5.97 -4.49
CA ARG A 27 12.84 6.14 -4.82
C ARG A 27 13.42 7.41 -4.19
N GLY A 28 12.71 8.54 -4.30
CA GLY A 28 13.15 9.79 -3.70
C GLY A 28 13.28 9.69 -2.18
N LEU A 29 12.34 9.01 -1.52
CA LEU A 29 12.40 8.76 -0.08
C LEU A 29 13.47 7.76 0.31
N ASP A 30 13.76 6.73 -0.50
CA ASP A 30 14.89 5.84 -0.26
C ASP A 30 16.22 6.62 -0.28
N GLU A 31 16.43 7.46 -1.29
CA GLU A 31 17.61 8.32 -1.41
C GLU A 31 17.72 9.33 -0.25
N LEU A 32 16.60 9.95 0.13
CA LEU A 32 16.52 10.86 1.27
C LEU A 32 16.84 10.14 2.58
N SER A 33 16.24 8.98 2.82
CA SER A 33 16.45 8.17 4.02
C SER A 33 17.90 7.72 4.14
N ALA A 34 18.56 7.36 3.03
CA ALA A 34 19.95 6.91 3.03
C ALA A 34 20.92 7.97 3.56
N ARG A 35 20.58 9.26 3.42
CA ARG A 35 21.36 10.39 3.93
C ARG A 35 21.08 10.70 5.41
N TRP A 36 19.93 10.24 5.94
CA TRP A 36 19.46 10.63 7.26
C TRP A 36 19.25 9.44 8.22
N SER A 37 18.24 8.60 8.01
CA SER A 37 17.85 7.52 8.94
C SER A 37 18.43 6.15 8.59
N LYS A 38 18.70 5.91 7.31
CA LYS A 38 18.97 4.58 6.72
C LYS A 38 17.85 3.56 7.01
N HIS A 39 16.65 4.07 7.30
CA HIS A 39 15.48 3.30 7.64
C HIS A 39 14.38 3.70 6.66
N TRP A 40 14.21 2.88 5.63
CA TRP A 40 13.19 3.00 4.60
C TRP A 40 12.86 1.63 4.03
N PHE A 41 11.58 1.38 3.76
CA PHE A 41 11.09 0.10 3.26
C PHE A 41 10.54 0.31 1.86
N THR A 42 11.45 0.30 0.89
CA THR A 42 11.11 0.47 -0.53
C THR A 42 10.05 -0.51 -1.01
N ALA A 43 9.09 -0.02 -1.78
CA ALA A 43 8.03 -0.80 -2.41
C ALA A 43 8.27 -1.04 -3.91
N VAL A 44 9.49 -0.80 -4.42
CA VAL A 44 9.84 -1.06 -5.83
C VAL A 44 9.56 -2.52 -6.18
N GLY A 45 8.70 -2.71 -7.19
CA GLY A 45 8.27 -4.03 -7.66
C GLY A 45 6.94 -4.48 -7.06
N GLU A 46 6.45 -3.81 -6.01
CA GLU A 46 5.21 -4.11 -5.29
C GLU A 46 4.15 -3.01 -5.50
N ASP A 47 4.50 -1.90 -6.15
CA ASP A 47 3.64 -0.73 -6.41
C ASP A 47 2.37 -1.07 -7.21
N GLY A 48 2.40 -2.09 -8.07
CA GLY A 48 1.20 -2.57 -8.77
C GLY A 48 0.10 -3.05 -7.81
N VAL A 49 0.47 -3.74 -6.73
CA VAL A 49 -0.46 -4.18 -5.68
C VAL A 49 -1.00 -2.98 -4.93
N ILE A 50 -0.11 -2.08 -4.50
CA ILE A 50 -0.46 -0.93 -3.64
C ILE A 50 -1.39 0.04 -4.37
N VAL A 51 -1.04 0.42 -5.60
CA VAL A 51 -1.85 1.31 -6.43
C VAL A 51 -3.15 0.62 -6.83
N GLY A 52 -3.09 -0.61 -7.34
CA GLY A 52 -4.28 -1.36 -7.77
C GLY A 52 -5.30 -1.58 -6.65
N ALA A 53 -4.84 -1.75 -5.40
CA ALA A 53 -5.68 -1.90 -4.22
C ALA A 53 -6.26 -0.59 -3.67
N SER A 54 -5.55 0.53 -3.86
CA SER A 54 -5.95 1.82 -3.28
C SER A 54 -6.69 2.73 -4.26
N TYR A 55 -6.50 2.53 -5.56
CA TYR A 55 -7.03 3.39 -6.61
C TYR A 55 -8.54 3.23 -6.81
N GLY A 56 -9.22 4.36 -7.06
CA GLY A 56 -10.64 4.39 -7.40
C GLY A 56 -11.60 4.03 -6.25
N LEU A 57 -11.12 4.12 -5.00
CA LEU A 57 -11.97 4.07 -3.81
C LEU A 57 -12.71 5.39 -3.61
N ARG A 58 -13.91 5.34 -3.02
CA ARG A 58 -14.79 6.50 -2.87
C ARG A 58 -14.42 7.30 -1.62
N ALA A 59 -14.88 8.55 -1.57
CA ALA A 59 -14.88 9.31 -0.33
C ALA A 59 -15.60 8.52 0.78
N GLY A 60 -14.98 8.45 1.96
CA GLY A 60 -15.47 7.68 3.10
C GLY A 60 -15.05 6.21 3.14
N ASP A 61 -14.58 5.62 2.03
CA ASP A 61 -13.88 4.32 2.08
C ASP A 61 -12.52 4.52 2.75
N VAL A 62 -12.03 3.53 3.50
CA VAL A 62 -10.75 3.64 4.22
C VAL A 62 -9.74 2.61 3.74
N VAL A 63 -8.45 2.95 3.80
CA VAL A 63 -7.34 2.03 3.56
C VAL A 63 -6.50 1.91 4.82
N ALA A 64 -6.24 0.69 5.27
CA ALA A 64 -5.26 0.38 6.29
C ALA A 64 -4.05 -0.31 5.64
N PRO A 65 -3.05 0.44 5.16
CA PRO A 65 -1.96 -0.13 4.40
C PRO A 65 -0.84 -0.66 5.29
N HIS A 66 -0.12 -1.63 4.76
CA HIS A 66 1.18 -2.06 5.25
C HIS A 66 2.17 -0.87 5.23
N TRP A 67 3.07 -0.78 6.22
CA TRP A 67 4.14 0.23 6.23
C TRP A 67 4.94 0.30 4.93
N ARG A 68 5.18 -0.84 4.27
CA ARG A 68 5.79 -0.88 2.92
C ARG A 68 4.75 -0.44 1.89
N GLY A 69 4.89 0.78 1.40
CA GLY A 69 3.96 1.36 0.43
C GLY A 69 2.84 2.20 1.05
N GLY A 70 2.84 2.43 2.37
CA GLY A 70 1.83 3.25 3.05
C GLY A 70 1.72 4.66 2.46
N LEU A 71 2.84 5.35 2.22
CA LEU A 71 2.83 6.67 1.59
C LEU A 71 2.36 6.63 0.13
N ILE A 72 2.62 5.54 -0.61
CA ILE A 72 2.08 5.37 -1.97
C ILE A 72 0.55 5.24 -1.89
N ALA A 73 0.03 4.44 -0.97
CA ALA A 73 -1.41 4.32 -0.76
C ALA A 73 -2.03 5.67 -0.37
N ALA A 74 -1.40 6.45 0.51
CA ALA A 74 -1.87 7.80 0.85
C ALA A 74 -1.92 8.74 -0.35
N MET A 75 -0.86 8.74 -1.15
CA MET A 75 -0.76 9.56 -2.36
C MET A 75 -1.87 9.19 -3.36
N VAL A 76 -2.09 7.90 -3.58
CA VAL A 76 -3.20 7.40 -4.44
C VAL A 76 -4.57 7.82 -3.90
N ARG A 77 -4.71 7.93 -2.57
CA ARG A 77 -5.92 8.41 -1.90
C ARG A 77 -6.03 9.94 -1.85
N GLY A 78 -5.09 10.67 -2.45
CA GLY A 78 -5.15 12.12 -2.62
C GLY A 78 -4.39 12.93 -1.57
N ALA A 79 -3.58 12.29 -0.72
CA ALA A 79 -2.74 13.01 0.23
C ALA A 79 -1.67 13.84 -0.52
N PRO A 80 -1.48 15.13 -0.19
CA PRO A 80 -0.49 15.99 -0.84
C PRO A 80 0.93 15.46 -0.64
N ILE A 81 1.69 15.36 -1.73
CA ILE A 81 3.06 14.87 -1.74
C ILE A 81 3.95 15.65 -0.75
N ASP A 82 3.78 16.97 -0.69
CA ASP A 82 4.51 17.82 0.25
C ASP A 82 4.27 17.42 1.72
N GLU A 83 3.04 17.08 2.09
CA GLU A 83 2.70 16.64 3.44
C GLU A 83 3.24 15.24 3.76
N LEU A 84 3.22 14.34 2.76
CA LEU A 84 3.77 12.99 2.89
C LEU A 84 5.29 13.01 3.12
N ILE A 85 6.01 13.80 2.33
CA ILE A 85 7.45 13.98 2.46
C ILE A 85 7.79 14.70 3.76
N ALA A 86 7.02 15.75 4.11
CA ALA A 86 7.13 16.43 5.39
C ALA A 86 6.98 15.45 6.57
N ALA A 87 6.04 14.50 6.49
CA ALA A 87 5.84 13.49 7.53
C ALA A 87 7.04 12.54 7.64
N CYS A 88 7.59 12.10 6.50
CA CYS A 88 8.80 11.27 6.49
C CYS A 88 9.99 12.00 7.15
N LEU A 89 10.10 13.32 6.93
CA LEU A 89 11.14 14.17 7.52
C LEU A 89 10.82 14.66 8.94
N GLY A 90 9.60 14.44 9.43
CA GLY A 90 9.18 14.87 10.77
C GLY A 90 9.09 16.39 10.89
N THR A 91 8.71 17.08 9.81
CA THR A 91 8.55 18.54 9.83
C THR A 91 7.18 18.94 10.39
N ALA A 92 7.06 20.17 10.90
CA ALA A 92 5.80 20.69 11.44
C ALA A 92 4.69 20.85 10.36
N ALA A 93 5.08 20.87 9.08
CA ALA A 93 4.17 20.98 7.93
C ALA A 93 3.47 19.65 7.59
N SER A 94 3.80 18.55 8.28
CA SER A 94 3.15 17.26 8.09
C SER A 94 1.81 17.15 8.79
N TYR A 95 0.94 16.25 8.31
CA TYR A 95 -0.31 15.87 8.97
C TYR A 95 -0.10 15.34 10.41
N ASN A 96 1.09 14.80 10.73
CA ASN A 96 1.44 14.34 12.09
C ASN A 96 2.15 15.42 12.93
N ARG A 97 2.41 16.61 12.36
CA ARG A 97 3.12 17.76 12.94
C ARG A 97 4.50 17.42 13.51
N GLY A 98 5.22 16.51 12.86
CA GLY A 98 6.57 16.10 13.24
C GLY A 98 6.65 15.15 14.43
N ARG A 99 5.53 14.63 14.94
CA ARG A 99 5.51 13.67 16.06
C ARG A 99 6.01 12.29 15.68
N PHE A 100 5.87 11.94 14.41
CA PHE A 100 6.40 10.72 13.86
C PHE A 100 7.33 11.07 12.70
N ARG A 101 8.47 10.39 12.67
CA ARG A 101 9.50 10.56 11.65
C ARG A 101 9.97 9.20 11.21
N GLY A 102 10.09 9.00 9.91
CA GLY A 102 10.44 7.71 9.31
C GLY A 102 9.39 7.26 8.32
N ASP A 103 9.09 5.97 8.32
CA ASP A 103 8.53 5.30 7.16
C ASP A 103 7.09 5.75 6.86
N TRP A 104 6.21 5.62 7.84
CA TRP A 104 4.77 5.80 7.63
C TRP A 104 3.99 6.00 8.93
N SER A 105 3.04 6.93 8.90
CA SER A 105 1.95 7.07 9.86
C SER A 105 0.69 7.44 9.08
N ALA A 106 -0.49 6.91 9.39
CA ALA A 106 -1.66 7.15 8.55
C ALA A 106 -2.24 8.59 8.65
N PRO A 107 -2.42 9.31 7.53
CA PRO A 107 -3.15 10.57 7.51
C PRO A 107 -4.67 10.32 7.39
N PHE A 108 -5.35 10.38 8.54
CA PHE A 108 -6.78 10.08 8.65
C PHE A 108 -7.69 10.88 7.71
N GLU A 109 -7.35 12.13 7.43
CA GLU A 109 -8.15 13.03 6.60
C GLU A 109 -8.25 12.57 5.14
N TYR A 110 -7.32 11.74 4.67
CA TYR A 110 -7.35 11.14 3.34
C TYR A 110 -7.93 9.71 3.34
N GLY A 111 -8.50 9.27 4.47
CA GLY A 111 -9.11 7.95 4.62
C GLY A 111 -8.10 6.84 4.87
N LEU A 112 -6.98 7.14 5.53
CA LEU A 112 -5.94 6.18 5.87
C LEU A 112 -6.03 5.83 7.35
N LEU A 113 -5.79 4.57 7.69
CA LEU A 113 -5.76 4.06 9.07
C LEU A 113 -4.47 3.27 9.31
N GLY A 114 -3.99 3.26 10.55
CA GLY A 114 -2.89 2.40 10.99
C GLY A 114 -1.50 3.04 11.11
N ALA A 115 -0.53 2.18 11.37
CA ALA A 115 0.87 2.49 11.63
C ALA A 115 1.11 3.48 12.79
N TYR A 116 0.31 3.36 13.86
CA TYR A 116 0.57 4.07 15.12
C TYR A 116 1.67 3.42 15.97
N SER A 117 2.17 2.26 15.54
CA SER A 117 3.28 1.54 16.15
C SER A 117 4.00 0.68 15.11
N GLY A 118 5.22 0.24 15.42
CA GLY A 118 5.94 -0.75 14.60
C GLY A 118 5.45 -2.20 14.75
N ASN A 119 4.35 -2.44 15.48
CA ASN A 119 3.79 -3.78 15.66
C ASN A 119 3.13 -4.27 14.37
N LEU A 120 3.36 -5.54 14.04
CA LEU A 120 2.74 -6.21 12.90
C LEU A 120 1.36 -6.73 13.27
N GLY A 121 0.33 -6.34 12.51
CA GLY A 121 -1.03 -6.86 12.63
C GLY A 121 -2.13 -5.88 13.08
N PRO A 122 -1.86 -4.86 13.94
CA PRO A 122 -2.91 -3.96 14.42
C PRO A 122 -3.68 -3.25 13.31
N ASP A 123 -3.03 -2.92 12.19
CA ASP A 123 -3.68 -2.27 11.04
C ASP A 123 -4.83 -3.11 10.45
N VAL A 124 -4.73 -4.43 10.54
CA VAL A 124 -5.78 -5.36 10.15
C VAL A 124 -6.97 -5.25 11.10
N ALA A 125 -6.71 -5.16 12.41
CA ALA A 125 -7.76 -4.96 13.41
C ALA A 125 -8.41 -3.57 13.26
N TYR A 126 -7.64 -2.51 12.99
CA TYR A 126 -8.17 -1.17 12.76
C TYR A 126 -9.07 -1.11 11.52
N GLY A 127 -8.63 -1.67 10.40
CA GLY A 127 -9.45 -1.74 9.18
C GLY A 127 -10.71 -2.59 9.37
N THR A 128 -10.62 -3.71 10.10
CA THR A 128 -11.76 -4.55 10.45
C THR A 128 -12.76 -3.80 11.35
N GLY A 129 -12.26 -3.07 12.35
CA GLY A 129 -13.07 -2.23 13.22
C GLY A 129 -13.76 -1.09 12.48
N ALA A 130 -13.07 -0.46 11.52
CA ALA A 130 -13.66 0.56 10.66
C ALA A 130 -14.79 0.00 9.79
N ALA A 131 -14.61 -1.19 9.20
CA ALA A 131 -15.67 -1.87 8.45
C ALA A 131 -16.87 -2.23 9.35
N TRP A 132 -16.62 -2.64 10.58
CA TRP A 132 -17.68 -2.90 11.55
C TRP A 132 -18.43 -1.62 11.93
N ALA A 133 -17.72 -0.51 12.14
CA ALA A 133 -18.34 0.79 12.40
C ALA A 133 -19.19 1.26 11.20
N MET A 134 -18.71 1.08 9.96
CA MET A 134 -19.47 1.39 8.74
C MET A 134 -20.77 0.57 8.68
N GLN A 135 -20.69 -0.73 8.97
CA GLN A 135 -21.87 -1.60 9.03
C GLN A 135 -22.87 -1.15 10.12
N MET A 136 -22.40 -0.80 11.32
CA MET A 136 -23.26 -0.31 12.41
C MET A 136 -23.91 1.04 12.11
N GLN A 137 -23.25 1.86 11.29
CA GLN A 137 -23.75 3.17 10.85
C GLN A 137 -24.57 3.09 9.55
N GLU A 138 -24.82 1.88 9.04
CA GLU A 138 -25.54 1.65 7.77
C GLU A 138 -24.92 2.41 6.59
N ARG A 139 -23.59 2.57 6.59
CA ARG A 139 -22.83 3.20 5.51
C ARG A 139 -22.44 2.16 4.47
N ASP A 140 -22.57 2.51 3.20
CA ASP A 140 -22.13 1.67 2.08
C ASP A 140 -20.62 1.80 1.82
N ASN A 141 -19.84 2.35 2.75
CA ASN A 141 -18.39 2.45 2.63
C ASN A 141 -17.69 1.11 2.88
N VAL A 142 -16.48 0.98 2.34
CA VAL A 142 -15.65 -0.22 2.53
C VAL A 142 -14.31 0.10 3.19
N ALA A 143 -13.75 -0.89 3.88
CA ALA A 143 -12.35 -0.87 4.30
C ALA A 143 -11.51 -1.76 3.38
N VAL A 144 -10.32 -1.28 2.99
CA VAL A 144 -9.30 -2.08 2.32
C VAL A 144 -8.12 -2.20 3.25
N VAL A 145 -7.70 -3.42 3.55
CA VAL A 145 -6.56 -3.71 4.41
C VAL A 145 -5.46 -4.33 3.57
N ILE A 146 -4.30 -3.71 3.51
CA ILE A 146 -3.13 -4.26 2.81
C ILE A 146 -2.13 -4.74 3.86
N LEU A 147 -1.67 -5.98 3.76
CA LEU A 147 -0.74 -6.59 4.73
C LEU A 147 0.32 -7.42 4.03
N GLY A 148 1.51 -7.53 4.61
CA GLY A 148 2.56 -8.41 4.09
C GLY A 148 2.30 -9.89 4.39
N ASP A 149 2.98 -10.77 3.65
CA ASP A 149 3.01 -12.23 3.87
C ASP A 149 3.35 -12.59 5.33
N GLY A 150 4.37 -11.95 5.90
CA GLY A 150 4.74 -12.16 7.30
C GLY A 150 3.69 -11.70 8.31
N THR A 151 3.06 -10.55 8.05
CA THR A 151 2.00 -10.02 8.90
C THR A 151 0.78 -10.94 8.89
N ALA A 152 0.51 -11.63 7.78
CA ALA A 152 -0.61 -12.56 7.66
C ALA A 152 -0.55 -13.75 8.65
N HIS A 153 0.57 -13.96 9.34
CA HIS A 153 0.75 -15.01 10.36
C HIS A 153 0.44 -14.58 11.80
N ARG A 154 0.14 -13.30 12.03
CA ARG A 154 -0.11 -12.77 13.37
C ARG A 154 -1.48 -13.24 13.88
N GLY A 155 -1.58 -13.64 15.15
CA GLY A 155 -2.83 -14.13 15.74
C GLY A 155 -4.02 -13.17 15.55
N GLU A 156 -3.78 -11.87 15.77
CA GLU A 156 -4.79 -10.82 15.58
C GLU A 156 -5.32 -10.72 14.14
N VAL A 157 -4.55 -11.14 13.14
CA VAL A 157 -5.00 -11.20 11.74
C VAL A 157 -6.01 -12.32 11.55
N HIS A 158 -5.75 -13.49 12.13
CA HIS A 158 -6.69 -14.61 12.12
C HIS A 158 -8.00 -14.24 12.84
N GLU A 159 -7.90 -13.60 14.01
CA GLU A 159 -9.06 -13.13 14.77
C GLU A 159 -9.88 -12.09 14.00
N SER A 160 -9.21 -11.12 13.37
CA SER A 160 -9.83 -10.07 12.56
C SER A 160 -10.55 -10.64 11.34
N MET A 161 -9.90 -11.53 10.59
CA MET A 161 -10.51 -12.16 9.41
C MET A 161 -11.67 -13.08 9.79
N ASN A 162 -11.55 -13.84 10.88
CA ASN A 162 -12.65 -14.66 11.39
C ASN A 162 -13.86 -13.81 11.80
N PHE A 163 -13.64 -12.72 12.53
CA PHE A 163 -14.71 -11.79 12.89
C PHE A 163 -15.35 -11.13 11.66
N ALA A 164 -14.54 -10.70 10.69
CA ALA A 164 -15.02 -10.12 9.45
C ALA A 164 -15.91 -11.07 8.65
N GLY A 165 -15.50 -12.34 8.54
CA GLY A 165 -16.29 -13.38 7.88
C GLY A 165 -17.61 -13.66 8.60
N LEU A 166 -17.56 -13.89 9.92
CA LEU A 166 -18.73 -14.13 10.76
C LEU A 166 -19.79 -13.02 10.62
N ARG A 167 -19.35 -11.75 10.58
CA ARG A 167 -20.23 -10.58 10.55
C ARG A 167 -20.52 -10.08 9.14
N ARG A 168 -19.97 -10.74 8.10
CA ARG A 168 -20.04 -10.29 6.70
C ARG A 168 -19.68 -8.80 6.56
N LEU A 169 -18.56 -8.40 7.17
CA LEU A 169 -18.14 -6.99 7.17
C LEU A 169 -17.76 -6.50 5.76
N PRO A 170 -17.95 -5.21 5.46
CA PRO A 170 -17.56 -4.59 4.19
C PRO A 170 -16.04 -4.32 4.14
N VAL A 171 -15.23 -5.38 4.16
CA VAL A 171 -13.76 -5.29 4.16
C VAL A 171 -13.10 -6.19 3.10
N VAL A 172 -12.09 -5.66 2.42
CA VAL A 172 -11.24 -6.43 1.50
C VAL A 172 -9.84 -6.53 2.10
N PHE A 173 -9.34 -7.76 2.28
CA PHE A 173 -7.99 -8.01 2.76
C PHE A 173 -7.08 -8.35 1.57
N VAL A 174 -5.98 -7.65 1.42
CA VAL A 174 -5.01 -7.79 0.32
C VAL A 174 -3.66 -8.15 0.88
N VAL A 175 -3.29 -9.43 0.83
CA VAL A 175 -1.95 -9.90 1.18
C VAL A 175 -1.01 -9.54 0.04
N GLN A 176 -0.16 -8.54 0.27
CA GLN A 176 0.99 -8.19 -0.56
C GLN A 176 2.08 -9.25 -0.35
N ASN A 177 1.94 -10.35 -1.07
CA ASN A 177 2.75 -11.53 -0.93
C ASN A 177 4.05 -11.36 -1.74
N ASN A 178 5.07 -10.78 -1.13
CA ASN A 178 6.33 -10.43 -1.78
C ASN A 178 7.44 -11.50 -1.63
N GLN A 179 7.04 -12.71 -1.25
CA GLN A 179 7.84 -13.92 -1.07
C GLN A 179 8.81 -13.92 0.13
N PHE A 180 8.98 -12.80 0.85
CA PHE A 180 9.98 -12.69 1.93
C PHE A 180 9.56 -11.81 3.11
N THR A 181 9.56 -12.41 4.31
CA THR A 181 9.52 -11.67 5.57
C THR A 181 10.94 -11.39 6.07
N ILE A 182 11.43 -10.17 5.85
CA ILE A 182 12.81 -9.74 6.15
C ILE A 182 13.83 -10.63 5.44
N CYS A 183 14.22 -11.76 6.05
CA CYS A 183 15.16 -12.76 5.52
C CYS A 183 14.54 -14.16 5.37
N THR A 184 13.28 -14.35 5.79
CA THR A 184 12.61 -15.66 5.80
C THR A 184 11.82 -15.84 4.51
N PRO A 185 12.17 -16.81 3.64
CA PRO A 185 11.42 -17.08 2.41
C PRO A 185 10.04 -17.68 2.73
N LEU A 186 9.05 -17.41 1.87
CA LEU A 186 7.65 -17.79 2.05
C LEU A 186 7.45 -19.28 2.39
N GLN A 187 8.22 -20.18 1.77
CA GLN A 187 8.12 -21.63 1.96
C GLN A 187 8.48 -22.06 3.40
N LYS A 188 9.13 -21.19 4.18
CA LYS A 188 9.42 -21.40 5.62
C LYS A 188 8.43 -20.69 6.54
N GLN A 189 7.49 -19.92 6.01
CA GLN A 189 6.53 -19.14 6.79
C GLN A 189 5.19 -19.86 6.94
N THR A 190 4.69 -20.51 5.88
CA THR A 190 3.33 -21.04 5.82
C THR A 190 3.27 -22.48 5.29
N ALA A 191 2.38 -23.27 5.85
CA ALA A 191 2.01 -24.59 5.30
C ALA A 191 0.86 -24.50 4.29
N CYS A 192 0.13 -23.37 4.22
CA CYS A 192 -0.88 -23.14 3.19
C CYS A 192 -0.19 -23.09 1.81
N ARG A 193 -0.85 -23.61 0.76
CA ARG A 193 -0.32 -23.51 -0.61
C ARG A 193 -0.33 -22.07 -1.10
N THR A 194 -1.38 -21.33 -0.72
CA THR A 194 -1.58 -19.91 -1.01
C THR A 194 -2.23 -19.22 0.18
N PHE A 195 -2.12 -17.89 0.28
CA PHE A 195 -2.88 -17.16 1.31
C PHE A 195 -4.38 -17.17 1.02
N ALA A 196 -4.77 -17.26 -0.26
CA ALA A 196 -6.17 -17.36 -0.67
C ALA A 196 -6.87 -18.59 -0.06
N ASP A 197 -6.16 -19.71 0.14
CA ASP A 197 -6.72 -20.92 0.76
C ASP A 197 -7.29 -20.64 2.17
N ARG A 198 -6.74 -19.65 2.89
CA ARG A 198 -7.20 -19.28 4.24
C ARG A 198 -8.59 -18.66 4.23
N GLY A 199 -9.00 -18.03 3.13
CA GLY A 199 -10.31 -17.37 3.03
C GLY A 199 -11.46 -18.32 3.36
N ILE A 200 -11.39 -19.55 2.85
CA ILE A 200 -12.38 -20.60 3.08
C ILE A 200 -12.55 -20.87 4.59
N GLY A 201 -11.44 -20.92 5.34
CA GLY A 201 -11.46 -21.15 6.78
C GLY A 201 -12.14 -20.03 7.59
N TYR A 202 -12.21 -18.82 7.04
CA TYR A 202 -12.92 -17.69 7.65
C TYR A 202 -14.33 -17.46 7.08
N GLY A 203 -14.79 -18.32 6.17
CA GLY A 203 -16.09 -18.14 5.52
C GLY A 203 -16.14 -17.00 4.50
N MET A 204 -15.02 -16.69 3.84
CA MET A 204 -14.94 -15.67 2.79
C MET A 204 -14.24 -16.19 1.52
N PRO A 205 -14.54 -15.64 0.33
CA PRO A 205 -13.81 -15.99 -0.88
C PRO A 205 -12.32 -15.63 -0.75
N GLY A 206 -11.47 -16.57 -1.16
CA GLY A 206 -10.05 -16.38 -1.36
C GLY A 206 -9.72 -16.29 -2.85
N ILE A 207 -9.00 -15.26 -3.27
CA ILE A 207 -8.60 -15.02 -4.66
C ILE A 207 -7.08 -14.88 -4.69
N ARG A 208 -6.41 -15.63 -5.57
CA ARG A 208 -4.98 -15.41 -5.84
C ARG A 208 -4.82 -14.69 -7.16
N VAL A 209 -3.95 -13.68 -7.19
CA VAL A 209 -3.73 -12.80 -8.34
C VAL A 209 -2.24 -12.58 -8.57
N ASP A 210 -1.85 -12.39 -9.83
CA ASP A 210 -0.56 -11.80 -10.19
C ASP A 210 -0.56 -10.33 -9.75
N GLY A 211 0.15 -10.04 -8.66
CA GLY A 211 0.25 -8.71 -8.08
C GLY A 211 1.05 -7.73 -8.94
N ASN A 212 1.85 -8.25 -9.89
CA ASN A 212 2.60 -7.42 -10.82
C ASN A 212 1.82 -7.11 -12.10
N ASP A 213 0.58 -7.59 -12.22
CA ASP A 213 -0.38 -7.15 -13.22
C ASP A 213 -1.39 -6.19 -12.58
N VAL A 214 -1.11 -4.89 -12.64
CA VAL A 214 -1.97 -3.86 -12.01
C VAL A 214 -3.40 -3.85 -12.57
N LEU A 215 -3.60 -4.23 -13.84
CA LEU A 215 -4.93 -4.29 -14.44
C LEU A 215 -5.74 -5.45 -13.86
N LEU A 216 -5.07 -6.57 -13.59
CA LEU A 216 -5.67 -7.70 -12.92
C LEU A 216 -5.96 -7.38 -11.44
N VAL A 217 -5.01 -6.79 -10.71
CA VAL A 217 -5.22 -6.34 -9.32
C VAL A 217 -6.41 -5.39 -9.25
N ARG A 218 -6.46 -4.36 -10.11
CA ARG A 218 -7.56 -3.40 -10.15
C ARG A 218 -8.91 -4.06 -10.45
N GLY A 219 -8.94 -5.01 -11.39
CA GLY A 219 -10.13 -5.79 -11.71
C GLY A 219 -10.67 -6.60 -10.53
N VAL A 220 -9.78 -7.37 -9.87
CA VAL A 220 -10.12 -8.13 -8.64
C VAL A 220 -10.64 -7.19 -7.56
N MET A 221 -10.00 -6.03 -7.39
CA MET A 221 -10.39 -5.05 -6.37
C MET A 221 -11.75 -4.43 -6.66
N ARG A 222 -12.08 -4.12 -7.92
CA ARG A 222 -13.43 -3.64 -8.31
C ARG A 222 -14.49 -4.66 -7.90
N GLU A 223 -14.29 -5.94 -8.20
CA GLU A 223 -15.21 -7.03 -7.84
C GLU A 223 -15.32 -7.21 -6.32
N ALA A 224 -14.19 -7.26 -5.61
CA ALA A 224 -14.15 -7.45 -4.16
C ALA A 224 -14.78 -6.27 -3.40
N VAL A 225 -14.53 -5.03 -3.84
CA VAL A 225 -15.14 -3.82 -3.27
C VAL A 225 -16.64 -3.79 -3.54
N ALA A 226 -17.08 -4.15 -4.75
CA ALA A 226 -18.51 -4.22 -5.07
C ALA A 226 -19.23 -5.26 -4.19
N ARG A 227 -18.63 -6.44 -3.99
CA ARG A 227 -19.12 -7.49 -3.09
C ARG A 227 -19.24 -6.99 -1.65
N ALA A 228 -18.17 -6.42 -1.10
CA ALA A 228 -18.13 -5.90 0.26
C ALA A 228 -19.22 -4.84 0.46
N ARG A 229 -19.36 -3.93 -0.50
CA ARG A 229 -20.35 -2.84 -0.49
C ARG A 229 -21.79 -3.34 -0.59
N ALA A 230 -22.04 -4.43 -1.32
CA ALA A 230 -23.35 -5.06 -1.42
C ALA A 230 -23.77 -5.82 -0.14
N GLY A 231 -22.92 -5.88 0.90
CA GLY A 231 -23.18 -6.64 2.12
C GLY A 231 -22.94 -8.15 1.95
N ASP A 232 -22.28 -8.56 0.88
CA ASP A 232 -21.91 -9.96 0.63
C ASP A 232 -20.67 -10.41 1.42
N GLY A 233 -20.18 -9.53 2.29
CA GLY A 233 -19.09 -9.81 3.20
C GLY A 233 -17.71 -9.69 2.57
N PRO A 234 -16.67 -10.11 3.30
CA PRO A 234 -15.30 -9.78 2.95
C PRO A 234 -14.75 -10.62 1.80
N THR A 235 -13.57 -10.22 1.31
CA THR A 235 -12.76 -11.00 0.36
C THR A 235 -11.32 -11.02 0.84
N LEU A 236 -10.64 -12.17 0.69
CA LEU A 236 -9.20 -12.29 0.89
C LEU A 236 -8.50 -12.42 -0.47
N ILE A 237 -7.55 -11.53 -0.75
CA ILE A 237 -6.77 -11.50 -1.99
C ILE A 237 -5.31 -11.80 -1.66
N ASP A 238 -4.75 -12.84 -2.25
CA ASP A 238 -3.32 -13.16 -2.27
C ASP A 238 -2.70 -12.57 -3.54
N ALA A 239 -2.13 -11.37 -3.42
CA ALA A 239 -1.50 -10.64 -4.52
C ALA A 239 -0.01 -10.99 -4.55
N VAL A 240 0.36 -11.91 -5.45
CA VAL A 240 1.73 -12.42 -5.57
C VAL A 240 2.59 -11.39 -6.27
N THR A 241 3.56 -10.86 -5.56
CA THR A 241 4.55 -9.89 -6.03
C THR A 241 5.93 -10.30 -5.52
N TYR A 242 6.92 -9.43 -5.63
CA TYR A 242 8.27 -9.73 -5.21
C TYR A 242 9.02 -8.51 -4.69
N ARG A 243 9.62 -8.67 -3.52
CA ARG A 243 10.48 -7.63 -2.94
C ARG A 243 11.84 -7.67 -3.61
N ALA A 244 11.98 -6.97 -4.74
CA ALA A 244 13.22 -6.96 -5.52
C ALA A 244 14.41 -6.32 -4.77
N GLN A 245 14.14 -5.52 -3.73
CA GLN A 245 15.16 -4.87 -2.90
C GLN A 245 15.38 -5.60 -1.56
N GLY A 246 16.40 -5.15 -0.81
CA GLY A 246 16.68 -5.62 0.54
C GLY A 246 15.52 -5.38 1.52
N GLY A 247 15.59 -5.99 2.71
CA GLY A 247 14.53 -5.90 3.73
C GLY A 247 14.19 -4.46 4.13
N TYR A 248 15.19 -3.60 4.24
CA TYR A 248 15.08 -2.15 4.42
C TYR A 248 16.40 -1.48 4.07
N GLY A 249 16.33 -0.21 3.66
CA GLY A 249 17.46 0.59 3.22
C GLY A 249 18.36 -0.15 2.24
N LYS A 250 19.68 0.04 2.38
CA LYS A 250 20.69 -0.61 1.54
C LYS A 250 21.17 -1.97 2.07
N LEU A 251 20.34 -2.67 2.84
CA LEU A 251 20.71 -4.01 3.30
C LEU A 251 20.95 -4.95 2.10
N PRO A 252 22.00 -5.79 2.17
CA PRO A 252 22.32 -6.68 1.07
C PRO A 252 21.26 -7.78 0.93
N ARG A 253 21.00 -8.20 -0.31
CA ARG A 253 20.00 -9.20 -0.70
C ARG A 253 20.49 -10.65 -0.50
N ARG A 254 21.26 -10.89 0.56
CA ARG A 254 22.01 -12.16 0.74
C ARG A 254 21.11 -13.40 0.72
N GLU A 255 19.85 -13.23 1.14
CA GLU A 255 18.90 -14.31 1.33
C GLU A 255 17.97 -14.53 0.13
N GLN A 256 18.07 -13.66 -0.88
CA GLN A 256 17.26 -13.72 -2.09
C GLN A 256 18.09 -14.32 -3.24
N PRO A 257 17.65 -15.42 -3.86
CA PRO A 257 18.33 -16.00 -5.01
C PRO A 257 18.44 -15.00 -6.18
N ALA A 258 19.62 -14.91 -6.79
CA ALA A 258 19.89 -13.92 -7.84
C ALA A 258 19.12 -14.20 -9.13
N ASP A 259 18.88 -15.47 -9.43
CA ASP A 259 18.03 -15.96 -10.52
C ASP A 259 16.56 -15.60 -10.29
N GLU A 260 16.05 -15.77 -9.07
CA GLU A 260 14.69 -15.36 -8.71
C GLU A 260 14.51 -13.84 -8.87
N ILE A 261 15.47 -13.04 -8.37
CA ILE A 261 15.45 -11.58 -8.57
C ILE A 261 15.42 -11.23 -10.06
N ALA A 262 16.28 -11.86 -10.88
CA ALA A 262 16.37 -11.58 -12.31
C ALA A 262 15.05 -11.90 -13.04
N GLU A 263 14.37 -12.99 -12.67
CA GLU A 263 13.06 -13.33 -13.21
C GLU A 263 12.00 -12.28 -12.85
N TRP A 264 11.95 -11.85 -11.58
CA TRP A 264 10.96 -10.89 -11.11
C TRP A 264 11.19 -9.47 -11.63
N LEU A 265 12.44 -9.07 -11.90
CA LEU A 265 12.74 -7.80 -12.56
C LEU A 265 12.17 -7.72 -13.98
N GLN A 266 12.06 -8.85 -14.69
CA GLN A 266 11.40 -8.87 -16.01
C GLN A 266 9.88 -8.70 -15.91
N LYS A 267 9.33 -8.89 -14.71
CA LYS A 267 7.93 -8.76 -14.36
C LYS A 267 7.65 -7.47 -13.59
N ASP A 268 8.48 -6.43 -13.68
CA ASP A 268 8.20 -5.15 -13.02
C ASP A 268 6.80 -4.65 -13.43
N PRO A 269 5.94 -4.29 -12.46
CA PRO A 269 4.55 -3.95 -12.74
C PRO A 269 4.41 -2.70 -13.61
N LEU A 270 5.29 -1.72 -13.45
CA LEU A 270 5.25 -0.49 -14.22
C LEU A 270 5.73 -0.73 -15.65
N ASP A 271 6.85 -1.43 -15.81
CA ASP A 271 7.37 -1.79 -17.13
C ASP A 271 6.35 -2.64 -17.92
N ARG A 272 5.65 -3.54 -17.23
CA ARG A 272 4.60 -4.37 -17.84
C ARG A 272 3.43 -3.54 -18.32
N LEU A 273 2.94 -2.60 -17.51
CA LEU A 273 1.85 -1.70 -17.90
C LEU A 273 2.26 -0.84 -19.10
N GLU A 274 3.44 -0.25 -19.08
CA GLU A 274 3.93 0.62 -20.16
C GLU A 274 4.10 -0.12 -21.48
N LYS A 275 4.65 -1.35 -21.46
CA LYS A 275 4.72 -2.21 -22.65
C LYS A 275 3.33 -2.49 -23.21
N ALA A 276 2.34 -2.74 -22.36
CA ALA A 276 0.96 -2.96 -22.78
C ALA A 276 0.34 -1.68 -23.37
N MET A 277 0.58 -0.52 -22.78
CA MET A 277 0.09 0.78 -23.27
C MET A 277 0.68 1.13 -24.64
N LEU A 278 1.98 0.90 -24.85
CA LEU A 278 2.65 1.09 -26.14
C LEU A 278 2.08 0.15 -27.21
N ALA A 279 1.96 -1.14 -26.88
CA ALA A 279 1.42 -2.14 -27.81
C ALA A 279 -0.03 -1.83 -28.21
N ALA A 280 -0.82 -1.26 -27.30
CA ALA A 280 -2.20 -0.83 -27.55
C ALA A 280 -2.34 0.59 -28.11
N SER A 281 -1.23 1.30 -28.35
CA SER A 281 -1.23 2.70 -28.82
C SER A 281 -2.03 3.66 -27.94
N ILE A 282 -2.06 3.41 -26.63
CA ILE A 282 -2.69 4.27 -25.62
C ILE A 282 -1.81 5.47 -25.29
N ALA A 283 -0.50 5.27 -25.38
CA ALA A 283 0.51 6.30 -25.21
C ALA A 283 1.70 6.00 -26.13
N THR A 284 2.42 7.04 -26.48
CA THR A 284 3.73 6.98 -27.13
C THR A 284 4.85 6.90 -26.10
N ALA A 285 6.04 6.50 -26.54
CA ALA A 285 7.22 6.47 -25.67
C ALA A 285 7.54 7.86 -25.09
N ASP A 286 7.34 8.92 -25.87
CA ASP A 286 7.60 10.30 -25.45
C ASP A 286 6.61 10.77 -24.37
N GLU A 287 5.33 10.39 -24.49
CA GLU A 287 4.31 10.69 -23.46
C GLU A 287 4.60 9.95 -22.16
N LEU A 288 4.97 8.67 -22.22
CA LEU A 288 5.36 7.91 -21.02
C LEU A 288 6.60 8.54 -20.36
N ALA A 289 7.63 8.87 -21.15
CA ALA A 289 8.83 9.52 -20.65
C ALA A 289 8.54 10.88 -20.00
N GLU A 290 7.57 11.64 -20.53
CA GLU A 290 7.16 12.91 -19.94
C GLU A 290 6.47 12.73 -18.58
N VAL A 291 5.62 11.70 -18.41
CA VAL A 291 5.02 11.39 -17.12
C VAL A 291 6.10 11.08 -16.07
N HIS A 292 7.12 10.29 -16.44
CA HIS A 292 8.27 10.01 -15.56
C HIS A 292 9.04 11.27 -15.19
N ARG A 293 9.41 12.10 -16.17
CA ARG A 293 10.15 13.35 -15.93
C ARG A 293 9.39 14.27 -14.98
N ARG A 294 8.09 14.44 -15.23
CA ARG A 294 7.23 15.29 -14.40
C ARG A 294 7.15 14.78 -12.97
N ALA A 295 6.85 13.50 -12.78
CA ALA A 295 6.77 12.91 -11.44
C ALA A 295 8.10 13.04 -10.68
N ALA A 296 9.23 12.71 -11.33
CA ALA A 296 10.55 12.86 -10.72
C ALA A 296 10.86 14.32 -10.34
N GLY A 297 10.53 15.29 -11.21
CA GLY A 297 10.70 16.71 -10.93
C GLY A 297 9.84 17.21 -9.77
N GLU A 298 8.57 16.80 -9.72
CA GLU A 298 7.64 17.14 -8.64
C GLU A 298 8.12 16.59 -7.29
N ILE A 299 8.53 15.32 -7.23
CA ILE A 299 9.09 14.70 -6.01
C ILE A 299 10.39 15.38 -5.58
N SER A 300 11.33 15.60 -6.50
CA SER A 300 12.61 16.26 -6.20
C SER A 300 12.37 17.65 -5.61
N ALA A 301 11.50 18.45 -6.24
CA ALA A 301 11.18 19.79 -5.75
C ALA A 301 10.49 19.77 -4.37
N ALA A 302 9.63 18.78 -4.11
CA ALA A 302 8.97 18.62 -2.82
C ALA A 302 9.96 18.20 -1.70
N ILE A 303 10.90 17.30 -2.00
CA ILE A 303 12.01 16.95 -1.09
C ILE A 303 12.85 18.20 -0.77
N GLU A 304 13.26 18.97 -1.77
CA GLU A 304 14.04 20.20 -1.55
C GLU A 304 13.29 21.23 -0.68
N ARG A 305 11.98 21.39 -0.88
CA ARG A 305 11.15 22.26 -0.04
C ARG A 305 11.13 21.77 1.40
N ALA A 306 10.89 20.48 1.62
CA ALA A 306 10.79 19.91 2.95
C ALA A 306 12.14 19.91 3.71
N GLU A 307 13.26 19.67 3.01
CA GLU A 307 14.61 19.75 3.59
C GLU A 307 14.96 21.17 4.08
N LYS A 308 14.48 22.22 3.40
CA LYS A 308 14.68 23.62 3.83
C LYS A 308 13.93 23.96 5.11
N VAL A 309 12.79 23.32 5.37
CA VAL A 309 12.02 23.51 6.62
C VAL A 309 12.72 22.80 7.79
N GLY A 310 13.21 21.58 7.56
CA GLY A 310 13.82 20.77 8.61
C GLY A 310 12.80 20.16 9.60
N PRO A 311 13.27 19.31 10.53
CA PRO A 311 12.40 18.67 11.51
C PRO A 311 11.78 19.68 12.48
N ALA A 312 10.57 19.38 12.98
CA ALA A 312 9.93 20.19 14.01
C ALA A 312 10.82 20.25 15.27
N PRO A 313 11.01 21.42 15.89
CA PRO A 313 11.73 21.51 17.14
C PRO A 313 10.94 20.82 18.26
N LEU A 314 11.64 20.25 19.24
CA LEU A 314 11.00 19.55 20.37
C LEU A 314 10.03 20.43 21.16
N SER A 315 10.26 21.75 21.17
CA SER A 315 9.35 22.74 21.79
C SER A 315 7.95 22.74 21.18
N ASP A 316 7.81 22.30 19.93
CA ASP A 316 6.52 22.24 19.23
C ASP A 316 5.78 20.92 19.52
N LEU A 317 6.47 19.96 20.14
CA LEU A 317 5.93 18.65 20.53
C LEU A 317 5.42 18.71 21.98
N ASP A 318 4.36 19.49 22.20
CA ASP A 318 3.76 19.68 23.53
C ASP A 318 3.13 18.38 24.07
N PRO A 319 3.61 17.84 25.22
CA PRO A 319 3.02 16.67 25.87
C PRO A 319 1.54 16.84 26.26
N ALA A 320 1.04 18.08 26.42
CA ALA A 320 -0.36 18.33 26.67
C ALA A 320 -1.27 17.87 25.51
N LEU A 321 -0.71 17.66 24.32
CA LEU A 321 -1.43 17.15 23.15
C LEU A 321 -1.53 15.61 23.11
N VAL A 322 -0.99 14.91 24.10
CA VAL A 322 -1.13 13.44 24.22
C VAL A 322 -2.59 13.06 24.48
N PHE A 323 -3.31 13.88 25.26
CA PHE A 323 -4.73 13.68 25.52
C PHE A 323 -5.53 14.88 25.02
N ALA A 324 -6.78 14.65 24.64
CA ALA A 324 -7.70 15.75 24.45
C ALA A 324 -7.87 16.51 25.79
N PRO A 325 -8.09 17.83 25.76
CA PRO A 325 -8.45 18.57 26.96
C PRO A 325 -9.65 17.92 27.64
N ALA A 326 -9.66 17.90 28.97
CA ALA A 326 -10.83 17.48 29.74
C ALA A 326 -12.04 18.30 29.27
N ARG A 327 -13.09 17.61 28.81
CA ARG A 327 -14.35 18.22 28.41
C ARG A 327 -15.18 18.59 29.63
#